data_AF-A0A410TT20-F1
#
_entry.id   AF-A0A410TT20-F1
#
_cell.length_a   1.000
_cell.length_b   1.000
_cell.length_c   1.000
_cell.angle_alpha   90.00
_cell.angle_beta   90.00
_cell.angle_gamma   90.00
#
_symmetry.space_group_name_H-M   'P 1'
#
loop_
_entity.id
_entity.type
_entity.pdbx_description
1 polymer ?
#
loop_
_entity_poly.entity_id
_entity_poly.type
_entity_poly.pdbx_seq_one_letter_code
_entity_poly.pdbx_strand_id
1 'polypeptide(L)'
;MGKHERGWAEATERLTAQLANGTEPDDDLGEEGRPDLAAALAERIRRDSPDRTAVRHAGNSYDSLGDLIVESPAGETFLEAKFVASGGTRANLGQDTLTEFGLFEDATAWSEFREEIGFPEDRQVLLQQFDDYPDDVRDWSYKSAVYDRAKHLKNVVDVSRGQNTGSRADEVLADPDATETQRTAARIINEILELDREEKLAYFDHLRTAEQDPRAIETFAHLIACGYHTADALDEHFDRDLDEIKRLIETDSYRLYEVNRNSGSVTAENPSELLAGFEWKDTRVEIPEDGTSVSVVTGPPDDRRRVLNVAYNWKNKFQGIQTPSMNVFVPEA
;
A
#
# COMPACT_ATOMS: atom_id res chain seq x y z
N MET A 1 2.02 -1.57 -8.04
CA MET A 1 2.54 -1.32 -9.42
C MET A 1 2.69 0.17 -9.65
N GLY A 2 3.70 0.62 -10.39
CA GLY A 2 3.85 2.01 -10.80
C GLY A 2 2.95 2.39 -11.99
N LYS A 3 2.81 3.69 -12.29
CA LYS A 3 1.97 4.20 -13.41
C LYS A 3 2.32 3.58 -14.77
N HIS A 4 3.60 3.30 -15.02
CA HIS A 4 4.06 2.63 -16.24
C HIS A 4 3.79 1.12 -16.25
N GLU A 5 3.64 0.51 -15.07
CA GLU A 5 3.33 -0.92 -14.97
C GLU A 5 1.83 -1.19 -15.18
N ARG A 6 0.94 -0.20 -14.98
CA ARG A 6 -0.51 -0.40 -15.16
C ARG A 6 -0.90 -0.67 -16.62
N GLY A 7 -0.23 -0.04 -17.59
CA GLY A 7 -0.56 -0.22 -19.02
C GLY A 7 -0.37 -1.67 -19.48
N TRP A 8 0.79 -2.26 -19.20
CA TRP A 8 1.03 -3.66 -19.57
C TRP A 8 0.20 -4.64 -18.72
N ALA A 9 -0.07 -4.31 -17.45
CA ALA A 9 -0.92 -5.12 -16.59
C ALA A 9 -2.35 -5.21 -17.14
N GLU A 10 -2.94 -4.08 -17.52
CA GLU A 10 -4.25 -4.04 -18.16
C GLU A 10 -4.29 -4.81 -19.48
N ALA A 11 -3.29 -4.61 -20.36
CA ALA A 11 -3.19 -5.39 -21.59
C ALA A 11 -3.09 -6.90 -21.31
N THR A 12 -2.39 -7.29 -20.24
CA THR A 12 -2.29 -8.68 -19.78
C THR A 12 -3.62 -9.21 -19.25
N GLU A 13 -4.40 -8.41 -18.52
CA GLU A 13 -5.75 -8.77 -18.04
C GLU A 13 -6.70 -9.00 -19.23
N ARG A 14 -6.73 -8.08 -20.21
CA ARG A 14 -7.54 -8.22 -21.43
C ARG A 14 -7.16 -9.47 -22.22
N LEU A 15 -5.86 -9.71 -22.39
CA LEU A 15 -5.33 -10.91 -23.03
C LEU A 15 -5.72 -12.19 -22.28
N THR A 16 -5.71 -12.14 -20.95
CA THR A 16 -6.15 -13.25 -20.09
C THR A 16 -7.62 -13.60 -20.39
N ALA A 17 -8.50 -12.61 -20.49
CA ALA A 17 -9.91 -12.84 -20.81
C ALA A 17 -10.09 -13.52 -22.18
N GLN A 18 -9.37 -13.06 -23.22
CA GLN A 18 -9.39 -13.69 -24.55
C GLN A 18 -8.94 -15.15 -24.49
N LEU A 19 -7.80 -15.42 -23.85
CA LEU A 19 -7.24 -16.77 -23.73
C LEU A 19 -8.12 -17.70 -22.89
N ALA A 20 -8.75 -17.19 -21.82
CA ALA A 20 -9.65 -17.99 -20.97
C ALA A 20 -10.95 -18.39 -21.69
N ASN A 21 -11.39 -17.57 -22.65
CA ASN A 21 -12.50 -17.85 -23.57
C ASN A 21 -12.10 -18.72 -24.77
N GLY A 22 -10.81 -19.04 -24.94
CA GLY A 22 -10.31 -19.75 -26.10
C GLY A 22 -10.33 -18.93 -27.40
N THR A 23 -10.33 -17.61 -27.28
CA THR A 23 -10.22 -16.68 -28.42
C THR A 23 -8.75 -16.45 -28.77
N GLU A 24 -8.46 -16.25 -30.05
CA GLU A 24 -7.12 -15.87 -30.50
C GLU A 24 -6.78 -14.47 -29.99
N PRO A 25 -5.57 -14.26 -29.42
CA PRO A 25 -5.11 -12.95 -28.97
C PRO A 25 -5.12 -11.89 -30.08
N ASP A 26 -5.50 -10.66 -29.74
CA ASP A 26 -5.21 -9.52 -30.61
C ASP A 26 -3.71 -9.22 -30.60
N ASP A 27 -3.12 -9.01 -31.79
CA ASP A 27 -1.67 -8.77 -31.95
C ASP A 27 -1.19 -7.57 -31.09
N ASP A 28 -1.95 -6.47 -31.08
CA ASP A 28 -1.64 -5.26 -30.30
C ASP A 28 -1.55 -5.53 -28.78
N LEU A 29 -2.45 -6.37 -28.24
CA LEU A 29 -2.41 -6.75 -26.82
C LEU A 29 -1.22 -7.66 -26.51
N GLY A 30 -0.79 -8.46 -27.48
CA GLY A 30 0.41 -9.30 -27.37
C GLY A 30 1.69 -8.49 -27.24
N GLU A 31 1.77 -7.36 -27.95
CA GLU A 31 2.91 -6.44 -27.89
C GLU A 31 2.91 -5.56 -26.63
N GLU A 32 1.73 -5.10 -26.19
CA GLU A 32 1.59 -4.22 -25.02
C GLU A 32 1.63 -4.97 -23.68
N GLY A 33 1.16 -6.22 -23.66
CA GLY A 33 1.01 -7.03 -22.46
C GLY A 33 2.13 -8.05 -22.23
N ARG A 34 1.82 -9.05 -21.39
CA ARG A 34 2.69 -10.20 -21.08
C ARG A 34 1.99 -11.52 -21.41
N PRO A 35 2.12 -12.02 -22.65
CA PRO A 35 1.42 -13.24 -23.10
C PRO A 35 1.70 -14.48 -22.26
N ASP A 36 2.93 -14.60 -21.74
CA ASP A 36 3.33 -15.68 -20.84
C ASP A 36 2.53 -15.67 -19.53
N LEU A 37 2.36 -14.49 -18.93
CA LEU A 37 1.61 -14.32 -17.68
C LEU A 37 0.10 -14.45 -17.91
N ALA A 38 -0.40 -13.90 -19.01
CA ALA A 38 -1.81 -14.01 -19.38
C ALA A 38 -2.22 -15.48 -19.61
N ALA A 39 -1.38 -16.27 -20.29
CA ALA A 39 -1.63 -17.68 -20.50
C ALA A 39 -1.64 -18.48 -19.18
N ALA A 40 -0.72 -18.18 -18.26
CA ALA A 40 -0.67 -18.82 -16.95
C ALA A 40 -1.91 -18.50 -16.10
N LEU A 41 -2.33 -17.23 -16.08
CA LEU A 41 -3.54 -16.80 -15.36
C LEU A 41 -4.80 -17.41 -16.00
N ALA A 42 -4.91 -17.40 -17.33
CA ALA A 42 -6.02 -18.01 -18.03
C ALA A 42 -6.11 -19.52 -17.72
N GLU A 43 -5.01 -20.26 -17.78
CA GLU A 43 -4.98 -21.69 -17.42
C GLU A 43 -5.43 -21.92 -15.97
N ARG A 44 -5.01 -21.05 -15.04
CA ARG A 44 -5.47 -21.12 -13.65
C ARG A 44 -6.97 -20.90 -13.53
N ILE A 45 -7.52 -19.85 -14.17
CA ILE A 45 -8.96 -19.58 -14.19
C ILE A 45 -9.74 -20.77 -14.77
N ARG A 46 -9.25 -21.39 -15.85
CA ARG A 46 -9.90 -22.57 -16.46
C ARG A 46 -9.94 -23.77 -15.52
N ARG A 47 -8.94 -23.92 -14.66
CA ARG A 47 -8.86 -24.98 -13.65
C ARG A 47 -9.78 -24.72 -12.46
N ASP A 48 -9.78 -23.48 -11.98
CA ASP A 48 -10.53 -23.09 -10.78
C ASP A 48 -12.03 -22.91 -11.09
N SER A 49 -12.38 -22.60 -12.35
CA SER A 49 -13.76 -22.44 -12.84
C SER A 49 -14.00 -23.27 -14.13
N PRO A 50 -14.14 -24.60 -14.01
CA PRO A 50 -14.30 -25.49 -15.15
C PRO A 50 -15.65 -25.34 -15.88
N ASP A 51 -16.66 -24.83 -15.20
CA ASP A 51 -18.04 -24.61 -15.67
C ASP A 51 -18.29 -23.18 -16.17
N ARG A 52 -17.25 -22.33 -16.24
CA ARG A 52 -17.36 -20.96 -16.74
C ARG A 52 -17.99 -20.92 -18.15
N THR A 53 -18.83 -19.93 -18.39
CA THR A 53 -19.43 -19.63 -19.69
C THR A 53 -18.69 -18.53 -20.44
N ALA A 54 -18.13 -17.56 -19.71
CA ALA A 54 -17.35 -16.48 -20.27
C ALA A 54 -16.39 -15.88 -19.22
N VAL A 55 -15.37 -15.19 -19.70
CA VAL A 55 -14.49 -14.32 -18.90
C VAL A 55 -14.42 -12.96 -19.57
N ARG A 56 -14.67 -11.88 -18.84
CA ARG A 56 -14.60 -10.51 -19.35
C ARG A 56 -13.63 -9.66 -18.53
N HIS A 57 -12.96 -8.74 -19.20
CA HIS A 57 -12.22 -7.67 -18.54
C HIS A 57 -13.22 -6.64 -18.03
N ALA A 58 -13.10 -6.29 -16.75
CA ALA A 58 -13.92 -5.30 -16.07
C ALA A 58 -13.11 -4.11 -15.55
N GLY A 59 -11.77 -4.23 -15.49
CA GLY A 59 -10.88 -3.20 -14.98
C GLY A 59 -11.07 -1.81 -15.61
N ASN A 60 -10.69 -0.78 -14.86
CA ASN A 60 -10.78 0.66 -15.15
C ASN A 60 -12.12 1.37 -14.91
N SER A 61 -13.14 0.71 -14.33
CA SER A 61 -14.15 1.44 -13.57
C SER A 61 -13.82 1.37 -12.08
N TYR A 62 -13.85 2.50 -11.39
CA TYR A 62 -13.73 2.54 -9.92
C TYR A 62 -14.82 1.70 -9.23
N ASP A 63 -15.93 1.47 -9.94
CA ASP A 63 -17.11 0.76 -9.50
C ASP A 63 -17.01 -0.78 -9.67
N SER A 64 -15.92 -1.31 -10.27
CA SER A 64 -15.77 -2.78 -10.48
C SER A 64 -15.09 -3.43 -9.28
N LEU A 65 -15.69 -4.51 -8.78
CA LEU A 65 -15.15 -5.35 -7.69
C LEU A 65 -13.79 -5.99 -8.02
N GLY A 66 -13.39 -6.11 -9.29
CA GLY A 66 -12.09 -6.67 -9.71
C GLY A 66 -11.74 -6.41 -11.17
N ASP A 67 -10.52 -6.81 -11.58
CA ASP A 67 -10.01 -6.64 -12.94
C ASP A 67 -10.71 -7.56 -13.97
N LEU A 68 -11.13 -8.77 -13.57
CA LEU A 68 -11.77 -9.77 -14.43
C LEU A 68 -13.08 -10.27 -13.81
N ILE A 69 -14.00 -10.70 -14.64
CA ILE A 69 -15.26 -11.34 -14.20
C ILE A 69 -15.41 -12.66 -14.94
N VAL A 70 -15.57 -13.73 -14.17
CA VAL A 70 -15.86 -15.08 -14.65
C VAL A 70 -17.35 -15.32 -14.51
N GLU A 71 -18.02 -15.56 -15.62
CA GLU A 71 -19.43 -15.91 -15.66
C GLU A 71 -19.59 -17.43 -15.61
N SER A 72 -20.57 -17.90 -14.84
CA SER A 72 -20.94 -19.30 -14.74
C SER A 72 -22.46 -19.45 -14.62
N PRO A 73 -23.03 -20.66 -14.77
CA PRO A 73 -24.46 -20.88 -14.50
C PRO A 73 -24.85 -20.59 -13.04
N ALA A 74 -23.90 -20.62 -12.11
CA ALA A 74 -24.12 -20.33 -10.70
C ALA A 74 -24.09 -18.83 -10.37
N GLY A 75 -23.56 -17.99 -11.27
CA GLY A 75 -23.43 -16.55 -11.09
C GLY A 75 -22.08 -16.02 -11.58
N GLU A 76 -21.78 -14.78 -11.17
CA GLU A 76 -20.52 -14.11 -11.47
C GLU A 76 -19.50 -14.28 -10.33
N THR A 77 -18.24 -14.50 -10.70
CA THR A 77 -17.09 -14.43 -9.80
C THR A 77 -16.14 -13.34 -10.27
N PHE A 78 -15.90 -12.34 -9.43
CA PHE A 78 -15.00 -11.22 -9.63
C PHE A 78 -13.57 -11.64 -9.25
N LEU A 79 -12.59 -11.34 -10.10
CA LEU A 79 -11.19 -11.65 -9.87
C LEU A 79 -10.34 -10.39 -9.89
N GLU A 80 -9.49 -10.23 -8.90
CA GLU A 80 -8.43 -9.21 -8.87
C GLU A 80 -7.09 -9.85 -9.25
N ALA A 81 -6.36 -9.27 -10.20
CA ALA A 81 -5.10 -9.81 -10.69
C ALA A 81 -3.90 -8.95 -10.25
N LYS A 82 -3.07 -9.49 -9.35
CA LYS A 82 -1.86 -8.79 -8.86
C LYS A 82 -0.59 -9.39 -9.44
N PHE A 83 0.10 -8.61 -10.27
CA PHE A 83 1.39 -9.01 -10.85
C PHE A 83 2.56 -8.61 -9.94
N VAL A 84 3.19 -9.57 -9.28
CA VAL A 84 4.19 -9.36 -8.23
C VAL A 84 5.55 -9.99 -8.58
N ALA A 85 6.66 -9.41 -8.11
CA ALA A 85 8.01 -9.98 -8.30
C ALA A 85 8.37 -11.04 -7.24
N SER A 86 7.95 -10.76 -6.02
CA SER A 86 8.13 -11.49 -4.77
C SER A 86 7.12 -10.91 -3.78
N GLY A 87 6.82 -11.61 -2.68
CA GLY A 87 5.80 -11.25 -1.68
C GLY A 87 5.53 -9.74 -1.52
N GLY A 88 4.25 -9.37 -1.54
CA GLY A 88 3.80 -8.00 -1.72
C GLY A 88 3.00 -7.45 -0.54
N THR A 89 2.76 -6.13 -0.57
CA THR A 89 1.76 -5.50 0.28
C THR A 89 0.37 -5.90 -0.22
N ARG A 90 -0.56 -6.17 0.69
CA ARG A 90 -1.96 -6.44 0.35
C ARG A 90 -2.59 -5.24 -0.34
N ALA A 91 -2.34 -4.07 0.22
CA ALA A 91 -2.86 -2.79 -0.25
C ALA A 91 -1.85 -1.68 0.01
N ASN A 92 -1.97 -0.59 -0.75
CA ASN A 92 -1.28 0.67 -0.46
C ASN A 92 -2.35 1.75 -0.35
N LEU A 93 -2.42 2.41 0.79
CA LEU A 93 -3.42 3.41 1.13
C LEU A 93 -2.80 4.81 1.18
N GLY A 94 -3.65 5.83 1.15
CA GLY A 94 -3.27 7.21 1.47
C GLY A 94 -2.74 7.30 2.91
N GLN A 95 -1.98 8.36 3.22
CA GLN A 95 -1.45 8.57 4.57
C GLN A 95 -2.55 8.83 5.63
N ASP A 96 -3.70 9.33 5.19
CA ASP A 96 -4.80 9.81 6.04
C ASP A 96 -5.91 8.76 6.24
N THR A 97 -5.83 7.63 5.54
CA THR A 97 -6.89 6.61 5.50
C THR A 97 -7.24 6.02 6.87
N LEU A 98 -6.36 6.11 7.90
CA LEU A 98 -6.71 5.65 9.25
C LEU A 98 -7.79 6.53 9.91
N THR A 99 -7.91 7.81 9.56
CA THR A 99 -8.89 8.71 10.18
C THR A 99 -9.98 9.15 9.20
N GLU A 100 -9.68 9.17 7.90
CA GLU A 100 -10.59 9.55 6.82
C GLU A 100 -11.92 8.78 6.85
N PHE A 101 -11.88 7.51 7.25
CA PHE A 101 -13.04 6.61 7.28
C PHE A 101 -13.60 6.38 8.70
N GLY A 102 -13.30 7.27 9.65
CA GLY A 102 -13.93 7.25 10.98
C GLY A 102 -13.53 6.05 11.86
N LEU A 103 -12.40 5.39 11.61
CA LEU A 103 -11.90 4.32 12.49
C LEU A 103 -11.59 4.87 13.89
N PHE A 104 -11.18 6.14 13.94
CA PHE A 104 -10.98 6.93 15.16
C PHE A 104 -11.93 8.12 15.12
N GLU A 105 -12.73 8.29 16.16
CA GLU A 105 -13.68 9.41 16.29
C GLU A 105 -12.92 10.71 16.56
N ASP A 106 -13.25 11.76 15.80
CA ASP A 106 -12.69 13.12 15.92
C ASP A 106 -11.15 13.22 15.90
N ALA A 107 -10.45 12.18 15.42
CA ALA A 107 -9.00 12.19 15.34
C ALA A 107 -8.50 12.99 14.12
N THR A 108 -7.56 13.91 14.36
CA THR A 108 -6.84 14.63 13.30
C THR A 108 -6.13 13.67 12.35
N ALA A 109 -6.27 13.91 11.04
CA ALA A 109 -5.57 13.13 10.02
C ALA A 109 -4.05 13.34 10.08
N TRP A 110 -3.28 12.35 9.62
CA TRP A 110 -1.81 12.39 9.62
C TRP A 110 -1.27 13.67 8.97
N SER A 111 -1.78 14.01 7.78
CA SER A 111 -1.34 15.19 7.05
C SER A 111 -1.61 16.50 7.81
N GLU A 112 -2.79 16.64 8.40
CA GLU A 112 -3.17 17.81 9.18
C GLU A 112 -2.37 17.88 10.49
N PHE A 113 -2.21 16.76 11.19
CA PHE A 113 -1.42 16.67 12.42
C PHE A 113 0.02 17.16 12.20
N ARG A 114 0.63 16.81 11.06
CA ARG A 114 1.98 17.29 10.68
C ARG A 114 2.06 18.79 10.50
N GLU A 115 1.06 19.37 9.85
CA GLU A 115 0.98 20.81 9.66
C GLU A 115 0.77 21.52 11.01
N GLU A 116 -0.08 20.98 11.88
CA GLU A 116 -0.36 21.55 13.22
C GLU A 116 0.88 21.59 14.11
N ILE A 117 1.73 20.57 14.07
CA ILE A 117 2.96 20.53 14.87
C ILE A 117 4.15 21.24 14.20
N GLY A 118 4.00 21.77 12.98
CA GLY A 118 5.05 22.50 12.27
C GLY A 118 6.15 21.63 11.65
N PHE A 119 5.88 20.34 11.40
CA PHE A 119 6.88 19.45 10.79
C PHE A 119 7.41 19.97 9.43
N PRO A 120 6.57 20.46 8.50
CA PRO A 120 7.04 20.95 7.21
C PRO A 120 8.07 22.06 7.34
N GLU A 121 7.91 22.97 8.30
CA GLU A 121 8.80 24.08 8.63
C GLU A 121 10.10 23.57 9.26
N ASP A 122 10.03 22.71 10.26
CA ASP A 122 11.21 22.17 10.95
C ASP A 122 12.11 21.39 9.99
N ARG A 123 11.51 20.55 9.14
CA ARG A 123 12.22 19.87 8.05
C ARG A 123 12.88 20.86 7.10
N GLN A 124 12.19 21.94 6.74
CA GLN A 124 12.76 22.97 5.85
C GLN A 124 13.97 23.65 6.50
N VAL A 125 13.88 23.99 7.79
CA VAL A 125 15.00 24.57 8.55
C VAL A 125 16.20 23.63 8.53
N LEU A 126 16.00 22.33 8.77
CA LEU A 126 17.07 21.33 8.70
C LEU A 126 17.72 21.26 7.32
N LEU A 127 16.91 21.21 6.25
CA LEU A 127 17.42 21.20 4.88
C LEU A 127 18.19 22.49 4.56
N GLN A 128 17.80 23.65 5.08
CA GLN A 128 18.49 24.93 4.84
C GLN A 128 19.88 25.02 5.48
N GLN A 129 20.23 24.12 6.41
CA GLN A 129 21.55 24.10 7.03
C GLN A 129 22.66 23.61 6.10
N PHE A 130 22.33 23.03 4.95
CA PHE A 130 23.30 22.56 3.97
C PHE A 130 23.62 23.66 2.94
N ASP A 131 24.82 24.22 3.02
CA ASP A 131 25.24 25.33 2.16
C ASP A 131 25.63 24.90 0.73
N ASP A 132 26.07 23.65 0.55
CA ASP A 132 26.70 23.15 -0.68
C ASP A 132 25.70 22.66 -1.75
N TYR A 133 24.44 23.10 -1.70
CA TYR A 133 23.47 22.79 -2.76
C TYR A 133 23.87 23.44 -4.11
N PRO A 134 23.70 22.71 -5.24
CA PRO A 134 23.74 23.29 -6.58
C PRO A 134 22.71 24.41 -6.76
N ASP A 135 22.98 25.38 -7.63
CA ASP A 135 22.11 26.57 -7.81
C ASP A 135 20.68 26.21 -8.23
N ASP A 136 20.50 25.16 -9.04
CA ASP A 136 19.19 24.63 -9.44
C ASP A 136 18.43 23.96 -8.28
N VAL A 137 19.15 23.44 -7.28
CA VAL A 137 18.59 22.87 -6.06
C VAL A 137 18.35 23.95 -5.00
N ARG A 138 19.05 25.09 -5.02
CA ARG A 138 18.89 26.19 -4.05
C ARG A 138 17.60 26.97 -4.17
N ASP A 139 16.93 26.93 -5.32
CA ASP A 139 15.62 27.56 -5.51
C ASP A 139 14.53 26.80 -4.72
N TRP A 140 13.77 27.51 -3.90
CA TRP A 140 12.67 26.98 -3.07
C TRP A 140 11.30 27.18 -3.71
N SER A 141 11.24 27.87 -4.86
CA SER A 141 9.99 28.36 -5.44
C SER A 141 9.10 27.28 -6.07
N TYR A 142 9.63 26.07 -6.28
CA TYR A 142 8.94 24.99 -6.98
C TYR A 142 8.56 23.82 -6.07
N LYS A 143 7.47 23.14 -6.42
CA LYS A 143 6.83 22.09 -5.60
C LYS A 143 7.75 20.91 -5.24
N SER A 144 8.80 20.63 -6.03
CA SER A 144 9.76 19.54 -5.77
C SER A 144 11.04 19.94 -5.05
N ALA A 145 11.18 21.20 -4.62
CA ALA A 145 12.37 21.75 -3.98
C ALA A 145 12.88 20.90 -2.80
N VAL A 146 11.97 20.45 -1.93
CA VAL A 146 12.28 19.56 -0.79
C VAL A 146 12.88 18.23 -1.26
N TYR A 147 12.32 17.66 -2.33
CA TYR A 147 12.76 16.37 -2.87
C TYR A 147 14.14 16.43 -3.49
N ASP A 148 14.42 17.50 -4.23
CA ASP A 148 15.70 17.65 -4.93
C ASP A 148 16.84 17.92 -3.94
N ARG A 149 16.58 18.66 -2.86
CA ARG A 149 17.51 18.83 -1.73
C ARG A 149 17.79 17.52 -1.02
N ALA A 150 16.76 16.77 -0.65
CA ALA A 150 16.92 15.47 -0.03
C ALA A 150 17.70 14.50 -0.92
N LYS A 151 17.39 14.47 -2.23
CA LYS A 151 18.13 13.67 -3.22
C LYS A 151 19.60 14.09 -3.28
N HIS A 152 19.88 15.39 -3.24
CA HIS A 152 21.25 15.89 -3.21
C HIS A 152 22.00 15.40 -1.96
N LEU A 153 21.41 15.50 -0.76
CA LEU A 153 22.03 14.99 0.46
C LEU A 153 22.37 13.49 0.34
N LYS A 154 21.44 12.67 -0.18
CA LYS A 154 21.71 11.23 -0.44
C LYS A 154 22.89 11.00 -1.38
N ASN A 155 23.05 11.84 -2.39
CA ASN A 155 24.15 11.72 -3.35
C ASN A 155 25.49 12.11 -2.70
N VAL A 156 25.50 13.12 -1.83
CA VAL A 156 26.69 13.54 -1.08
C VAL A 156 27.19 12.43 -0.16
N VAL A 157 26.28 11.73 0.53
CA VAL A 157 26.64 10.59 1.40
C VAL A 157 26.77 9.25 0.63
N ASP A 158 26.64 9.27 -0.69
CA ASP A 158 26.76 8.12 -1.59
C ASP A 158 25.86 6.92 -1.21
N VAL A 159 24.55 7.19 -1.02
CA VAL A 159 23.58 6.13 -0.70
C VAL A 159 23.31 5.28 -1.93
N SER A 160 23.72 4.02 -1.87
CA SER A 160 23.51 3.04 -2.94
C SER A 160 22.03 2.65 -3.10
N ARG A 161 21.69 2.14 -4.29
CA ARG A 161 20.32 1.66 -4.58
C ARG A 161 19.96 0.50 -3.62
N GLY A 162 18.88 0.68 -2.86
CA GLY A 162 18.41 -0.31 -1.88
C GLY A 162 19.09 -0.24 -0.52
N GLN A 163 20.09 0.62 -0.34
CA GLN A 163 20.71 0.85 0.96
C GLN A 163 19.81 1.72 1.84
N ASN A 164 19.72 1.36 3.13
CA ASN A 164 19.06 2.20 4.12
C ASN A 164 19.82 3.53 4.27
N THR A 165 19.10 4.65 4.16
CA THR A 165 19.73 5.98 4.15
C THR A 165 20.26 6.38 5.53
N GLY A 166 19.58 6.03 6.62
CA GLY A 166 20.04 6.29 7.98
C GLY A 166 21.31 5.51 8.31
N SER A 167 21.34 4.20 8.00
CA SER A 167 22.54 3.40 8.19
C SER A 167 23.76 3.95 7.44
N ARG A 168 23.56 4.45 6.21
CA ARG A 168 24.65 5.08 5.47
C ARG A 168 25.09 6.42 6.07
N ALA A 169 24.16 7.22 6.58
CA ALA A 169 24.50 8.46 7.29
C ALA A 169 25.32 8.16 8.55
N ASP A 170 24.95 7.13 9.33
CA ASP A 170 25.72 6.69 10.50
C ASP A 170 27.14 6.24 10.14
N GLU A 171 27.29 5.47 9.06
CA GLU A 171 28.60 5.08 8.53
C GLU A 171 29.48 6.30 8.19
N VAL A 172 28.91 7.31 7.51
CA VAL A 172 29.63 8.54 7.16
C VAL A 172 30.03 9.35 8.39
N LEU A 173 29.18 9.40 9.43
CA LEU A 173 29.52 10.07 10.68
C LEU A 173 30.63 9.34 11.45
N ALA A 174 30.68 8.01 11.37
CA ALA A 174 31.70 7.19 12.03
C ALA A 174 33.03 7.11 11.26
N ASP A 175 33.03 7.35 9.94
CA ASP A 175 34.22 7.29 9.08
C ASP A 175 35.15 8.49 9.38
N PRO A 176 36.39 8.30 9.84
CA PRO A 176 37.33 9.40 10.11
C PRO A 176 37.73 10.17 8.84
N ASP A 177 37.67 9.55 7.66
CA ASP A 177 38.09 10.13 6.39
C ASP A 177 36.95 10.90 5.68
N ALA A 178 35.74 10.89 6.26
CA ALA A 178 34.60 11.63 5.73
C ALA A 178 34.84 13.16 5.78
N THR A 179 34.55 13.81 4.65
CA THR A 179 34.64 15.28 4.50
C THR A 179 33.59 16.01 5.35
N GLU A 180 33.84 17.28 5.67
CA GLU A 180 32.88 18.10 6.43
C GLU A 180 31.52 18.23 5.74
N THR A 181 31.51 18.37 4.41
CA THR A 181 30.29 18.37 3.60
C THR A 181 29.52 17.05 3.75
N GLN A 182 30.20 15.91 3.72
CA GLN A 182 29.58 14.60 3.93
C GLN A 182 29.02 14.44 5.34
N ARG A 183 29.77 14.87 6.37
CA ARG A 183 29.31 14.83 7.77
C ARG A 183 28.10 15.73 8.00
N THR A 184 28.10 16.92 7.41
CA THR A 184 26.96 17.86 7.49
C THR A 184 25.73 17.26 6.83
N ALA A 185 25.86 16.69 5.63
CA ALA A 185 24.75 16.02 4.95
C ALA A 185 24.22 14.83 5.76
N ALA A 186 25.11 13.99 6.31
CA ALA A 186 24.73 12.84 7.13
C ALA A 186 24.01 13.25 8.42
N ARG A 187 24.48 14.30 9.09
CA ARG A 187 23.83 14.86 10.29
C ARG A 187 22.42 15.36 9.98
N ILE A 188 22.24 16.15 8.92
CA ILE A 188 20.92 16.66 8.51
C ILE A 188 19.97 15.50 8.17
N ILE A 189 20.47 14.48 7.48
CA ILE A 189 19.68 13.26 7.20
C ILE A 189 19.22 12.62 8.52
N ASN A 190 20.13 12.39 9.47
CA ASN A 190 19.78 11.75 10.74
C ASN A 190 18.83 12.60 11.59
N GLU A 191 19.01 13.93 11.61
CA GLU A 191 18.10 14.85 12.30
C GLU A 191 16.69 14.82 11.69
N ILE A 192 16.55 14.74 10.36
CA ILE A 192 15.23 14.59 9.70
C ILE A 192 14.61 13.22 10.00
N LEU A 193 15.41 12.15 10.03
CA LEU A 193 14.93 10.81 10.36
C LEU A 193 14.42 10.72 11.80
N GLU A 194 15.13 11.33 12.74
CA GLU A 194 14.72 11.38 14.14
C GLU A 194 13.48 12.26 14.31
N LEU A 195 13.42 13.43 13.66
CA LEU A 195 12.24 14.30 13.66
C LEU A 195 10.98 13.55 13.19
N ASP A 196 11.06 12.81 12.08
CA ASP A 196 9.92 12.02 11.58
C ASP A 196 9.56 10.87 12.52
N ARG A 197 10.54 10.26 13.19
CA ARG A 197 10.29 9.22 14.20
C ARG A 197 9.56 9.78 15.41
N GLU A 198 10.03 10.89 15.97
CA GLU A 198 9.42 11.57 17.12
C GLU A 198 7.97 11.98 16.80
N GLU A 199 7.75 12.56 15.62
CA GLU A 199 6.41 12.89 15.12
C GLU A 199 5.53 11.63 15.03
N LYS A 200 6.02 10.56 14.39
CA LYS A 200 5.23 9.34 14.20
C LYS A 200 4.78 8.77 15.55
N LEU A 201 5.66 8.80 16.55
CA LEU A 201 5.34 8.40 17.91
C LEU A 201 4.29 9.33 18.54
N ALA A 202 4.43 10.64 18.38
CA ALA A 202 3.45 11.61 18.86
C ALA A 202 2.06 11.45 18.20
N TYR A 203 2.01 11.19 16.89
CA TYR A 203 0.76 10.89 16.19
C TYR A 203 0.12 9.60 16.69
N PHE A 204 0.93 8.59 16.97
CA PHE A 204 0.45 7.34 17.55
C PHE A 204 -0.05 7.51 18.99
N ASP A 205 0.56 8.38 19.79
CA ASP A 205 0.00 8.77 21.09
C ASP A 205 -1.34 9.48 20.92
N HIS A 206 -1.46 10.40 19.96
CA HIS A 206 -2.73 11.06 19.60
C HIS A 206 -3.82 10.03 19.27
N LEU A 207 -3.55 9.10 18.35
CA LEU A 207 -4.50 8.04 17.98
C LEU A 207 -4.84 7.09 19.15
N ARG A 208 -3.89 6.79 20.06
CA ARG A 208 -4.17 5.95 21.25
C ARG A 208 -5.17 6.60 22.20
N THR A 209 -5.26 7.93 22.21
CA THR A 209 -6.21 8.66 23.06
C THR A 209 -7.58 8.87 22.42
N ALA A 210 -7.68 8.68 21.11
CA ALA A 210 -8.94 8.83 20.39
C ALA A 210 -9.88 7.65 20.66
N GLU A 211 -11.19 7.94 20.71
CA GLU A 211 -12.21 6.91 20.70
C GLU A 211 -12.20 6.20 19.35
N GLN A 212 -12.53 4.91 19.33
CA GLN A 212 -12.48 4.08 18.13
C GLN A 212 -13.88 3.57 17.83
N ASP A 213 -14.24 3.51 16.54
CA ASP A 213 -15.48 2.88 16.08
C ASP A 213 -15.19 1.43 15.63
N PRO A 214 -15.55 0.39 16.42
CA PRO A 214 -15.32 -1.00 16.06
C PRO A 214 -16.00 -1.42 14.75
N ARG A 215 -17.15 -0.82 14.42
CA ARG A 215 -17.88 -1.12 13.19
C ARG A 215 -17.15 -0.56 11.99
N ALA A 216 -16.68 0.68 12.06
CA ALA A 216 -15.86 1.27 10.99
C ALA A 216 -14.57 0.47 10.77
N ILE A 217 -13.91 0.03 11.85
CA ILE A 217 -12.69 -0.78 11.78
C ILE A 217 -12.96 -2.15 11.15
N GLU A 218 -14.08 -2.79 11.49
CA GLU A 218 -14.48 -4.05 10.86
C GLU A 218 -14.80 -3.87 9.37
N THR A 219 -15.57 -2.84 9.00
CA THR A 219 -15.87 -2.50 7.60
C THR A 219 -14.59 -2.27 6.81
N PHE A 220 -13.67 -1.46 7.35
CA PHE A 220 -12.36 -1.22 6.76
C PHE A 220 -11.61 -2.54 6.50
N ALA A 221 -11.55 -3.44 7.48
CA ALA A 221 -10.84 -4.70 7.33
C ALA A 221 -11.44 -5.59 6.21
N HIS A 222 -12.77 -5.66 6.12
CA HIS A 222 -13.46 -6.41 5.07
C HIS A 222 -13.22 -5.82 3.69
N LEU A 223 -13.34 -4.49 3.54
CA LEU A 223 -13.10 -3.80 2.28
C LEU A 223 -11.65 -3.99 1.78
N ILE A 224 -10.67 -3.87 2.67
CA ILE A 224 -9.26 -4.09 2.33
C ILE A 224 -9.01 -5.55 1.93
N ALA A 225 -9.67 -6.51 2.59
CA ALA A 225 -9.60 -7.92 2.21
C ALA A 225 -10.19 -8.15 0.80
N CYS A 226 -11.28 -7.46 0.45
CA CYS A 226 -11.86 -7.38 -0.90
C CYS A 226 -11.01 -6.63 -1.93
N GLY A 227 -9.84 -6.12 -1.56
CA GLY A 227 -9.02 -5.35 -2.48
C GLY A 227 -9.49 -3.91 -2.71
N TYR A 228 -10.44 -3.39 -1.95
CA TYR A 228 -10.76 -1.96 -1.96
C TYR A 228 -9.70 -1.19 -1.19
N HIS A 229 -8.91 -0.36 -1.89
CA HIS A 229 -7.77 0.33 -1.29
C HIS A 229 -7.46 1.71 -1.88
N THR A 230 -8.27 2.19 -2.82
CA THR A 230 -8.24 3.61 -3.23
C THR A 230 -9.23 4.39 -2.37
N ALA A 231 -8.99 5.69 -2.17
CA ALA A 231 -9.90 6.54 -1.41
C ALA A 231 -11.31 6.52 -2.03
N ASP A 232 -11.41 6.72 -3.35
CA ASP A 232 -12.70 6.71 -4.07
C ASP A 232 -13.47 5.39 -3.89
N ALA A 233 -12.78 4.24 -3.97
CA ALA A 233 -13.44 2.95 -3.86
C ALA A 233 -13.75 2.57 -2.40
N LEU A 234 -12.99 3.10 -1.44
CA LEU A 234 -13.37 3.00 -0.04
C LEU A 234 -14.62 3.88 0.20
N ASP A 235 -14.62 5.15 -0.20
CA ASP A 235 -15.76 6.08 -0.02
C ASP A 235 -17.07 5.52 -0.59
N GLU A 236 -17.06 4.97 -1.81
CA GLU A 236 -18.27 4.43 -2.44
C GLU A 236 -18.83 3.21 -1.70
N HIS A 237 -17.96 2.48 -1.00
CA HIS A 237 -18.30 1.20 -0.38
C HIS A 237 -18.38 1.25 1.15
N PHE A 238 -17.82 2.27 1.80
CA PHE A 238 -17.74 2.36 3.26
C PHE A 238 -19.11 2.55 3.90
N ASP A 239 -19.98 3.32 3.24
CA ASP A 239 -21.36 3.55 3.66
C ASP A 239 -22.30 2.38 3.35
N ARG A 240 -21.83 1.35 2.64
CA ARG A 240 -22.65 0.15 2.38
C ARG A 240 -22.87 -0.63 3.66
N ASP A 241 -23.97 -1.38 3.67
CA ASP A 241 -24.25 -2.27 4.78
C ASP A 241 -23.13 -3.33 4.90
N LEU A 242 -22.49 -3.44 6.06
CA LEU A 242 -21.43 -4.41 6.33
C LEU A 242 -21.88 -5.84 6.00
N ASP A 243 -23.16 -6.14 6.22
CA ASP A 243 -23.73 -7.45 5.89
C ASP A 243 -23.81 -7.70 4.38
N GLU A 244 -23.89 -6.65 3.55
CA GLU A 244 -23.77 -6.76 2.09
C GLU A 244 -22.31 -7.08 1.69
N ILE A 245 -21.33 -6.38 2.27
CA ILE A 245 -19.91 -6.63 2.03
C ILE A 245 -19.53 -8.05 2.43
N LYS A 246 -19.97 -8.51 3.62
CA LYS A 246 -19.76 -9.88 4.09
C LYS A 246 -20.37 -10.91 3.15
N ARG A 247 -21.60 -10.69 2.68
CA ARG A 247 -22.25 -11.60 1.72
C ARG A 247 -21.45 -11.70 0.42
N LEU A 248 -20.94 -10.59 -0.12
CA LEU A 248 -20.11 -10.61 -1.33
C LEU A 248 -18.83 -11.44 -1.17
N ILE A 249 -18.23 -11.38 0.03
CA ILE A 249 -17.05 -12.16 0.37
C ILE A 249 -17.42 -13.65 0.51
N GLU A 250 -18.46 -13.95 1.29
CA GLU A 250 -18.86 -15.32 1.65
C GLU A 250 -19.41 -16.16 0.48
N THR A 251 -19.98 -15.55 -0.57
CA THR A 251 -20.59 -16.28 -1.69
C THR A 251 -19.61 -16.85 -2.71
N ASP A 252 -18.31 -16.85 -2.40
CA ASP A 252 -17.23 -17.22 -3.31
C ASP A 252 -17.20 -16.38 -4.60
N SER A 253 -17.83 -15.21 -4.53
CA SER A 253 -18.02 -14.30 -5.66
C SER A 253 -16.79 -13.40 -5.86
N TYR A 254 -15.77 -13.46 -5.01
CA TYR A 254 -14.55 -12.68 -5.17
C TYR A 254 -13.29 -13.51 -4.88
N ARG A 255 -12.28 -13.40 -5.76
CA ARG A 255 -11.00 -14.11 -5.62
C ARG A 255 -9.83 -13.19 -5.96
N LEU A 256 -8.75 -13.31 -5.19
CA LEU A 256 -7.49 -12.63 -5.49
C LEU A 256 -6.52 -13.61 -6.16
N TYR A 257 -5.97 -13.21 -7.30
CA TYR A 257 -4.96 -13.98 -8.04
C TYR A 257 -3.63 -13.23 -8.02
N GLU A 258 -2.62 -13.81 -7.38
CA GLU A 258 -1.26 -13.29 -7.45
C GLU A 258 -0.48 -14.02 -8.54
N VAL A 259 0.00 -13.26 -9.52
CA VAL A 259 0.79 -13.76 -10.65
C VAL A 259 2.23 -13.32 -10.47
N ASN A 260 3.13 -14.29 -10.27
CA ASN A 260 4.55 -13.98 -10.18
C ASN A 260 5.11 -13.61 -11.56
N ARG A 261 5.53 -12.35 -11.74
CA ARG A 261 5.99 -11.82 -13.03
C ARG A 261 7.30 -12.43 -13.55
N ASN A 262 8.05 -13.12 -12.68
CA ASN A 262 9.34 -13.74 -13.00
C ASN A 262 9.18 -15.22 -13.36
N SER A 263 8.27 -15.95 -12.68
CA SER A 263 8.07 -17.39 -12.89
C SER A 263 6.79 -17.76 -13.64
N GLY A 264 5.83 -16.85 -13.74
CA GLY A 264 4.48 -17.14 -14.23
C GLY A 264 3.63 -17.99 -13.28
N SER A 265 4.10 -18.27 -12.06
CA SER A 265 3.29 -19.02 -11.09
C SER A 265 2.10 -18.20 -10.62
N VAL A 266 0.93 -18.84 -10.52
CA VAL A 266 -0.31 -18.21 -10.11
C VAL A 266 -0.85 -18.85 -8.83
N THR A 267 -0.97 -18.07 -7.77
CA THR A 267 -1.65 -18.42 -6.53
C THR A 267 -3.01 -17.73 -6.48
N ALA A 268 -4.02 -18.43 -5.99
CA ALA A 268 -5.36 -17.89 -5.80
C ALA A 268 -5.69 -17.94 -4.32
N GLU A 269 -6.25 -16.85 -3.80
CA GLU A 269 -6.69 -16.70 -2.42
C GLU A 269 -8.18 -16.38 -2.41
N ASN A 270 -8.89 -16.95 -1.44
CA ASN A 270 -10.25 -16.54 -1.11
C ASN A 270 -10.21 -15.56 0.07
N PRO A 271 -10.54 -14.28 -0.12
CA PRO A 271 -10.56 -13.34 1.01
C PRO A 271 -11.58 -13.74 2.09
N SER A 272 -12.61 -14.54 1.75
CA SER A 272 -13.52 -15.08 2.76
C SER A 272 -12.85 -16.08 3.68
N GLU A 273 -11.97 -16.94 3.17
CA GLU A 273 -11.22 -17.89 3.99
C GLU A 273 -10.27 -17.16 4.94
N LEU A 274 -9.73 -16.00 4.52
CA LEU A 274 -8.92 -15.16 5.40
C LEU A 274 -9.71 -14.64 6.60
N LEU A 275 -10.95 -14.18 6.38
CA LEU A 275 -11.75 -13.54 7.43
C LEU A 275 -12.64 -14.53 8.23
N ALA A 276 -12.98 -15.69 7.66
CA ALA A 276 -13.91 -16.65 8.25
C ALA A 276 -13.46 -17.22 9.61
N GLY A 277 -12.16 -17.17 9.91
CA GLY A 277 -11.60 -17.66 11.16
C GLY A 277 -11.65 -16.67 12.32
N PHE A 278 -12.17 -15.46 12.13
CA PHE A 278 -12.19 -14.41 13.14
C PHE A 278 -13.56 -14.28 13.81
N GLU A 279 -13.53 -14.16 15.13
CA GLU A 279 -14.68 -13.70 15.90
C GLU A 279 -14.61 -12.17 15.97
N TRP A 280 -15.54 -11.50 15.27
CA TRP A 280 -15.66 -10.04 15.23
C TRP A 280 -16.28 -9.50 16.51
N LYS A 281 -15.49 -9.49 17.58
CA LYS A 281 -15.80 -8.95 18.90
C LYS A 281 -14.63 -8.13 19.37
N ASP A 282 -14.93 -7.02 20.06
CA ASP A 282 -13.90 -6.17 20.68
C ASP A 282 -12.82 -5.72 19.65
N THR A 283 -13.28 -5.49 18.41
CA THR A 283 -12.49 -5.10 17.25
C THR A 283 -11.92 -3.69 17.43
N ARG A 284 -10.61 -3.53 17.21
CA ARG A 284 -9.92 -2.25 17.37
C ARG A 284 -8.65 -2.17 16.53
N VAL A 285 -8.09 -0.98 16.44
CA VAL A 285 -6.71 -0.73 16.04
C VAL A 285 -5.82 -0.73 17.28
N GLU A 286 -4.84 -1.63 17.30
CA GLU A 286 -3.76 -1.67 18.29
C GLU A 286 -2.51 -0.96 17.76
N ILE A 287 -1.97 -0.07 18.59
CA ILE A 287 -0.81 0.75 18.26
C ILE A 287 0.31 0.41 19.27
N PRO A 288 1.32 -0.39 18.87
CA PRO A 288 2.41 -0.81 19.75
C PRO A 288 3.23 0.39 20.19
N GLU A 289 3.77 0.35 21.41
CA GLU A 289 4.55 1.45 22.01
C GLU A 289 5.73 1.88 21.13
N ASP A 290 6.35 0.94 20.41
CA ASP A 290 7.49 1.19 19.54
C ASP A 290 7.17 1.97 18.26
N GLY A 291 5.87 2.13 17.94
CA GLY A 291 5.38 2.85 16.78
C GLY A 291 5.89 2.32 15.45
N THR A 292 6.13 1.01 15.35
CA THR A 292 6.59 0.39 14.11
C THR A 292 5.47 0.28 13.08
N SER A 293 4.30 -0.23 13.48
CA SER A 293 3.12 -0.44 12.65
C SER A 293 1.85 -0.49 13.51
N VAL A 294 0.67 -0.21 12.94
CA VAL A 294 -0.61 -0.42 13.63
C VAL A 294 -1.26 -1.71 13.16
N SER A 295 -2.04 -2.37 14.02
CA SER A 295 -2.69 -3.64 13.70
C SER A 295 -4.20 -3.54 13.89
N VAL A 296 -4.98 -4.00 12.91
CA VAL A 296 -6.39 -4.30 13.16
C VAL A 296 -6.46 -5.65 13.87
N VAL A 297 -7.09 -5.68 15.04
CA VAL A 297 -7.26 -6.89 15.85
C VAL A 297 -8.71 -7.12 16.18
N THR A 298 -9.06 -8.39 16.40
CA THR A 298 -10.39 -8.79 16.85
C THR A 298 -10.33 -10.06 17.68
N GLY A 299 -11.32 -10.27 18.53
CA GLY A 299 -11.43 -11.42 19.42
C GLY A 299 -11.54 -10.99 20.89
N PRO A 300 -11.75 -11.95 21.80
CA PRO A 300 -11.82 -11.66 23.23
C PRO A 300 -10.49 -11.06 23.74
N PRO A 301 -10.51 -10.23 24.81
CA PRO A 301 -9.32 -9.54 25.32
C PRO A 301 -8.09 -10.42 25.55
N ASP A 302 -8.29 -11.68 25.95
CA ASP A 302 -7.21 -12.63 26.27
C ASP A 302 -6.68 -13.42 25.05
N ASP A 303 -7.35 -13.32 23.89
CA ASP A 303 -7.01 -14.06 22.67
C ASP A 303 -7.34 -13.25 21.41
N ARG A 304 -6.88 -11.99 21.38
CA ARG A 304 -7.04 -11.15 20.19
C ARG A 304 -6.13 -11.63 19.08
N ARG A 305 -6.70 -11.76 17.89
CA ARG A 305 -5.98 -12.14 16.68
C ARG A 305 -5.83 -10.93 15.77
N ARG A 306 -4.66 -10.80 15.15
CA ARG A 306 -4.38 -9.77 14.15
C ARG A 306 -5.03 -10.15 12.82
N VAL A 307 -5.76 -9.21 12.24
CA VAL A 307 -6.39 -9.34 10.93
C VAL A 307 -5.52 -8.67 9.86
N LEU A 308 -5.09 -7.44 10.13
CA LEU A 308 -4.26 -6.63 9.24
C LEU A 308 -3.14 -5.95 10.02
N ASN A 309 -1.99 -5.75 9.37
CA ASN A 309 -0.94 -4.85 9.83
C ASN A 309 -0.79 -3.70 8.82
N VAL A 310 -0.73 -2.47 9.31
CA VAL A 310 -0.61 -1.25 8.51
C VAL A 310 0.64 -0.50 8.93
N ALA A 311 1.51 -0.20 7.98
CA ALA A 311 2.77 0.50 8.24
C ALA A 311 2.94 1.69 7.29
N TYR A 312 3.28 2.86 7.84
CA TYR A 312 3.71 4.01 7.05
C TYR A 312 5.02 3.70 6.31
N ASN A 313 5.07 4.05 5.04
CA ASN A 313 6.15 3.73 4.11
C ASN A 313 6.48 4.91 3.20
N TRP A 314 7.78 5.27 3.14
CA TRP A 314 8.29 6.43 2.40
C TRP A 314 8.86 6.09 1.01
N LYS A 315 8.56 4.90 0.49
CA LYS A 315 8.99 4.41 -0.84
C LYS A 315 10.51 4.54 -1.01
N ASN A 316 11.00 4.89 -2.21
CA ASN A 316 12.44 5.00 -2.51
C ASN A 316 13.10 6.29 -1.95
N LYS A 317 12.35 7.11 -1.21
CA LYS A 317 12.83 8.32 -0.57
C LYS A 317 13.13 8.00 0.90
N PHE A 318 14.06 8.72 1.52
CA PHE A 318 14.27 8.50 2.96
C PHE A 318 13.16 9.20 3.75
N GLN A 319 12.89 8.66 4.92
CA GLN A 319 11.79 9.01 5.80
C GLN A 319 11.85 10.50 6.20
N GLY A 320 10.69 11.15 6.41
CA GLY A 320 10.58 12.59 6.70
C GLY A 320 10.51 13.52 5.48
N ILE A 321 10.85 13.06 4.27
CA ILE A 321 10.91 13.95 3.09
C ILE A 321 9.60 14.01 2.31
N GLN A 322 8.94 12.87 2.12
CA GLN A 322 7.73 12.76 1.32
C GLN A 322 6.53 12.39 2.20
N THR A 323 5.33 12.74 1.73
CA THR A 323 4.07 12.11 2.11
C THR A 323 4.20 10.58 2.08
N PRO A 324 4.12 9.90 3.23
CA PRO A 324 4.13 8.44 3.23
C PRO A 324 2.90 7.86 2.52
N SER A 325 3.00 6.61 2.11
CA SER A 325 1.82 5.76 1.88
C SER A 325 1.70 4.78 3.04
N MET A 326 0.51 4.24 3.29
CA MET A 326 0.37 3.15 4.24
C MET A 326 0.32 1.81 3.51
N ASN A 327 1.26 0.92 3.84
CA ASN A 327 1.28 -0.43 3.33
C ASN A 327 0.49 -1.35 4.25
N VAL A 328 -0.46 -2.11 3.71
CA VAL A 328 -1.20 -3.13 4.45
C VAL A 328 -0.61 -4.50 4.20
N PHE A 329 -0.53 -5.31 5.24
CA PHE A 329 -0.08 -6.70 5.22
C PHE A 329 -1.09 -7.58 5.93
N VAL A 330 -1.21 -8.82 5.47
CA VAL A 330 -1.94 -9.87 6.17
C VAL A 330 -0.93 -10.65 7.02
N PRO A 331 -1.15 -10.83 8.33
CA PRO A 331 -0.27 -11.63 9.18
C PRO A 331 -0.18 -13.08 8.67
N GLU A 332 1.01 -13.69 8.75
CA GLU A 332 1.14 -15.13 8.48
C GLU A 332 0.31 -15.94 9.49
N ALA A 333 -0.45 -16.91 8.99
CA ALA A 333 -1.41 -17.72 9.76
C ALA A 333 -0.74 -18.76 10.67
#